data_AF-A0A532CFW3-F1
#
_entry.id   AF-A0A532CFW3-F1
#
_cell.length_a   1.000
_cell.length_b   1.000
_cell.length_c   1.000
_cell.angle_alpha   90.00
_cell.angle_beta   90.00
_cell.angle_gamma   90.00
#
_symmetry.space_group_name_H-M   'P 1'
#
loop_
_entity.id
_entity.type
_entity.pdbx_description
1 polymer ?
#
loop_
_entity_poly.entity_id
_entity_poly.type
_entity_poly.pdbx_seq_one_letter_code
_entity_poly.pdbx_strand_id
1 'polypeptide(L)'
;MATSTKEQIDVTAALVRLYVFLAQYLDRCSDEAARKNYPDSELQGHLAETRRQLMEILAVNPVVKKKLEQECDRILALGASSLKAGVADAKTREAIGSERAILRSKTLALSDLVAVFRAME
;
A
#
# COMPACT_ATOMS: atom_id res chain seq x y z
N MET A 1 -25.28 6.31 9.14
CA MET A 1 -24.58 7.41 9.84
C MET A 1 -23.77 8.16 8.81
N ALA A 2 -23.95 9.48 8.68
CA ALA A 2 -23.13 10.27 7.78
C ALA A 2 -21.71 10.33 8.35
N THR A 3 -20.73 9.88 7.58
CA THR A 3 -19.31 9.98 7.95
C THR A 3 -18.94 11.45 8.05
N SER A 4 -18.34 11.87 9.16
CA SER A 4 -17.83 13.24 9.31
C SER A 4 -16.70 13.48 8.30
N THR A 5 -16.52 14.72 7.81
CA THR A 5 -15.38 15.11 6.97
C THR A 5 -14.05 14.64 7.59
N LYS A 6 -13.93 14.71 8.92
CA LYS A 6 -12.77 14.21 9.67
C LYS A 6 -12.54 12.71 9.46
N GLU A 7 -13.59 11.91 9.55
CA GLU A 7 -13.51 10.46 9.33
C GLU A 7 -13.14 10.14 7.88
N GLN A 8 -13.68 10.89 6.91
CA GLN A 8 -13.32 10.75 5.50
C GLN A 8 -11.84 11.04 5.25
N ILE A 9 -11.30 12.10 5.87
CA ILE A 9 -9.87 12.43 5.84
C ILE A 9 -9.05 11.30 6.45
N ASP A 10 -9.41 10.81 7.64
CA ASP A 10 -8.64 9.79 8.36
C ASP A 10 -8.59 8.47 7.58
N VAL A 11 -9.72 8.02 7.03
CA VAL A 11 -9.79 6.79 6.23
C VAL A 11 -9.00 6.93 4.93
N THR A 12 -9.16 8.06 4.22
CA THR A 12 -8.45 8.29 2.96
C THR A 12 -6.94 8.41 3.19
N ALA A 13 -6.52 9.09 4.27
CA ALA A 13 -5.12 9.17 4.67
C ALA A 13 -4.55 7.81 5.08
N ALA A 14 -5.33 6.94 5.74
CA ALA A 14 -4.91 5.57 6.04
C ALA A 14 -4.69 4.76 4.74
N LEU A 15 -5.57 4.89 3.74
CA LEU A 15 -5.38 4.26 2.42
C LEU A 15 -4.11 4.77 1.72
N VAL A 16 -3.84 6.08 1.77
CA VAL A 16 -2.59 6.66 1.24
C VAL A 16 -1.37 6.02 1.93
N ARG A 17 -1.36 5.96 3.27
CA ARG A 17 -0.26 5.33 4.03
C ARG A 17 -0.05 3.86 3.63
N LEU A 18 -1.14 3.09 3.48
CA LEU A 18 -1.06 1.70 3.06
C LEU A 18 -0.35 1.56 1.70
N TYR A 19 -0.77 2.33 0.69
CA TYR A 19 -0.16 2.24 -0.64
C TYR A 19 1.30 2.72 -0.66
N VAL A 20 1.64 3.74 0.15
CA VAL A 20 3.03 4.16 0.35
C VAL A 20 3.86 3.02 0.95
N PHE A 21 3.38 2.34 1.99
CA PHE A 21 4.09 1.20 2.59
C PHE A 21 4.23 0.03 1.63
N LEU A 22 3.22 -0.27 0.80
CA LEU A 22 3.30 -1.30 -0.24
C LEU A 22 4.33 -0.95 -1.32
N ALA A 23 4.41 0.31 -1.75
CA ALA A 23 5.41 0.75 -2.71
C ALA A 23 6.82 0.65 -2.11
N GLN A 24 6.99 1.12 -0.88
CA GLN A 24 8.23 1.01 -0.11
C GLN A 24 8.68 -0.44 0.12
N TYR A 25 7.74 -1.38 0.27
CA TYR A 25 8.01 -2.81 0.35
C TYR A 25 8.56 -3.33 -0.99
N LEU A 26 7.89 -3.05 -2.11
CA LEU A 26 8.35 -3.46 -3.43
C LEU A 26 9.73 -2.89 -3.81
N ASP A 27 9.99 -1.64 -3.42
CA ASP A 27 11.27 -0.96 -3.66
C ASP A 27 12.42 -1.70 -2.97
N ARG A 28 12.22 -2.11 -1.70
CA ARG A 28 13.20 -2.91 -0.95
C ARG A 28 13.34 -4.33 -1.47
N CYS A 29 12.27 -4.94 -1.99
CA CYS A 29 12.37 -6.24 -2.64
C CYS A 29 13.19 -6.18 -3.94
N SER A 30 13.28 -5.01 -4.58
CA SER A 30 13.97 -4.83 -5.87
C SER A 30 15.39 -4.29 -5.76
N ASP A 31 15.71 -3.57 -4.67
CA ASP A 31 16.98 -2.87 -4.48
C ASP A 31 17.74 -3.42 -3.27
N GLU A 32 18.88 -4.06 -3.53
CA GLU A 32 19.77 -4.64 -2.52
C GLU A 32 20.41 -3.58 -1.61
N ALA A 33 20.60 -2.35 -2.09
CA ALA A 33 21.09 -1.22 -1.31
C ALA A 33 20.00 -0.66 -0.37
N ALA A 34 18.74 -0.68 -0.81
CA ALA A 34 17.61 -0.27 0.03
C ALA A 34 17.37 -1.22 1.23
N ARG A 35 17.76 -2.50 1.11
CA ARG A 35 17.71 -3.48 2.22
C ARG A 35 18.72 -3.21 3.34
N LYS A 36 19.82 -2.52 3.07
CA LYS A 36 20.90 -2.29 4.05
C LYS A 36 20.64 -1.13 5.02
N ASN A 37 19.81 -0.16 4.66
CA ASN A 37 19.72 1.13 5.36
C ASN A 37 18.47 1.30 6.25
N TYR A 38 17.53 0.35 6.27
CA TYR A 38 16.33 0.45 7.09
C TYR A 38 15.91 -0.92 7.61
N PRO A 39 15.60 -1.09 8.91
CA PRO A 39 15.15 -2.36 9.43
C PRO A 39 13.79 -2.72 8.80
N ASP A 40 13.77 -3.76 7.96
CA ASP A 40 12.57 -4.30 7.32
C ASP A 40 11.43 -4.57 8.34
N SER A 41 11.77 -4.83 9.60
CA SER A 41 10.82 -5.10 10.68
C SER A 41 9.90 -3.92 11.01
N GLU A 42 10.38 -2.68 10.97
CA GLU A 42 9.54 -1.50 11.27
C GLU A 42 8.54 -1.25 10.14
N LEU A 43 8.99 -1.33 8.89
CA LEU A 43 8.12 -1.22 7.72
C LEU A 43 7.03 -2.29 7.77
N GLN A 44 7.41 -3.54 8.01
CA GLN A 44 6.46 -4.65 8.08
C GLN A 44 5.46 -4.46 9.22
N GLY A 45 5.90 -3.95 10.37
CA GLY A 45 5.03 -3.59 11.50
C GLY A 45 3.99 -2.55 11.09
N HIS A 46 4.43 -1.41 10.55
CA HIS A 46 3.52 -0.35 10.11
C HIS A 46 2.58 -0.79 8.99
N LEU A 47 3.06 -1.60 8.04
CA LEU A 47 2.24 -2.15 6.97
C LEU A 47 1.15 -3.09 7.52
N ALA A 48 1.51 -3.99 8.42
CA ALA A 48 0.58 -4.94 9.04
C ALA A 48 -0.47 -4.22 9.88
N GLU A 49 -0.06 -3.24 10.68
CA GLU A 49 -0.96 -2.42 11.50
C GLU A 49 -1.93 -1.61 10.63
N THR A 50 -1.41 -0.89 9.63
CA THR A 50 -2.23 -0.07 8.71
C THR A 50 -3.21 -0.94 7.93
N ARG A 51 -2.76 -2.11 7.44
CA ARG A 51 -3.63 -3.08 6.76
C ARG A 51 -4.74 -3.53 7.70
N ARG A 52 -4.43 -3.94 8.94
CA ARG A 52 -5.43 -4.39 9.93
C ARG A 52 -6.49 -3.31 10.19
N GLN A 53 -6.05 -2.08 10.48
CA GLN A 53 -6.95 -0.95 10.75
C GLN A 53 -7.91 -0.71 9.56
N LEU A 54 -7.40 -0.72 8.33
CA LEU A 54 -8.23 -0.56 7.14
C LEU A 54 -9.21 -1.72 6.93
N MET A 55 -8.83 -2.96 7.26
CA MET A 55 -9.75 -4.10 7.15
C MET A 55 -10.90 -4.04 8.16
N GLU A 56 -10.68 -3.43 9.33
CA GLU A 56 -11.72 -3.15 10.32
C GLU A 56 -12.66 -2.05 9.83
N ILE A 57 -12.10 -0.92 9.36
CA ILE A 57 -12.88 0.20 8.81
C ILE A 57 -13.73 -0.26 7.62
N LEU A 58 -13.16 -1.06 6.73
CA LEU A 58 -13.84 -1.55 5.52
C LEU A 58 -14.78 -2.74 5.80
N ALA A 59 -14.91 -3.22 7.04
CA ALA A 59 -15.82 -4.32 7.36
C ALA A 59 -17.28 -4.01 6.98
N VAL A 60 -17.66 -2.73 6.98
CA VAL A 60 -18.99 -2.26 6.54
C VAL A 60 -19.19 -2.31 5.02
N ASN A 61 -18.11 -2.48 4.24
CA ASN A 61 -18.15 -2.63 2.79
C ASN A 61 -17.33 -3.87 2.36
N PRO A 62 -17.93 -5.07 2.39
CA PRO A 62 -17.21 -6.33 2.16
C PRO A 62 -16.61 -6.43 0.75
N VAL A 63 -17.20 -5.74 -0.23
CA VAL A 63 -16.70 -5.73 -1.61
C VAL A 63 -15.38 -4.97 -1.70
N VAL A 64 -15.31 -3.78 -1.10
CA VAL A 64 -14.09 -2.96 -1.10
C VAL A 64 -13.02 -3.61 -0.23
N LYS A 65 -13.39 -4.14 0.95
CA LYS A 65 -12.50 -4.90 1.81
C LYS A 65 -11.80 -6.03 1.05
N LYS A 66 -12.58 -6.91 0.41
CA LYS A 66 -12.05 -8.05 -0.34
C LYS A 66 -11.11 -7.63 -1.48
N LYS A 67 -11.43 -6.53 -2.18
CA LYS A 67 -10.55 -5.99 -3.23
C LYS A 67 -9.22 -5.52 -2.67
N LEU A 68 -9.23 -4.81 -1.53
CA LEU A 68 -8.03 -4.33 -0.89
C LEU A 68 -7.17 -5.47 -0.34
N GLU A 69 -7.79 -6.51 0.24
CA GLU A 69 -7.09 -7.73 0.70
C GLU A 69 -6.37 -8.42 -0.45
N GLN A 70 -7.09 -8.66 -1.55
CA GLN A 70 -6.52 -9.30 -2.75
C GLN A 70 -5.37 -8.48 -3.34
N GLU A 71 -5.48 -7.16 -3.37
CA GLU A 71 -4.40 -6.28 -3.82
C GLU A 71 -3.17 -6.36 -2.90
N CYS A 72 -3.37 -6.30 -1.58
CA CYS A 72 -2.28 -6.46 -0.61
C CYS A 72 -1.59 -7.82 -0.76
N ASP A 73 -2.37 -8.89 -0.86
CA ASP A 73 -1.83 -10.25 -0.97
C ASP A 73 -1.06 -10.45 -2.27
N ARG A 74 -1.56 -9.91 -3.39
CA ARG A 74 -0.86 -9.94 -4.68
C ARG A 74 0.49 -9.23 -4.62
N ILE A 75 0.54 -8.03 -4.03
CA ILE A 75 1.77 -7.23 -3.93
C ILE A 75 2.79 -7.90 -2.98
N LEU A 76 2.33 -8.39 -1.83
CA LEU A 76 3.18 -9.10 -0.87
C LEU A 76 3.73 -10.40 -1.47
N ALA A 77 2.92 -11.16 -2.18
CA ALA A 77 3.36 -12.36 -2.87
C ALA A 77 4.39 -12.05 -3.97
N LEU A 78 4.22 -10.94 -4.69
CA LEU A 78 5.16 -10.48 -5.71
C LEU A 78 6.53 -10.12 -5.12
N GLY A 79 6.56 -9.35 -4.02
CA GLY A 79 7.80 -9.01 -3.33
C GLY A 79 8.49 -10.23 -2.71
N ALA A 80 7.72 -11.18 -2.15
CA ALA A 80 8.28 -12.44 -1.66
C ALA A 80 8.87 -13.30 -2.79
N SER A 81 8.25 -13.28 -3.97
CA SER A 81 8.74 -14.02 -5.14
C SER A 81 10.03 -13.43 -5.70
N SER A 82 10.16 -12.10 -5.72
CA SER A 82 11.41 -11.44 -6.16
C SER A 82 12.57 -11.66 -5.21
N LEU A 83 12.30 -11.79 -3.92
CA LEU A 83 13.31 -12.19 -2.92
C LEU A 83 13.83 -13.62 -3.15
N LYS A 84 12.96 -14.55 -3.58
CA LYS A 84 13.30 -15.97 -3.81
C LYS A 84 13.98 -16.24 -5.15
N ALA A 85 13.52 -15.59 -6.22
CA ALA A 85 14.04 -15.81 -7.58
C ALA A 85 15.39 -15.08 -7.84
N GLY A 86 15.80 -14.19 -6.93
CA GLY A 86 16.90 -13.26 -7.15
C GLY A 86 16.55 -12.20 -8.20
N VAL A 87 17.34 -11.13 -8.28
CA VAL A 87 17.13 -9.96 -9.15
C VAL A 87 17.14 -10.33 -10.66
N ALA A 88 17.43 -11.58 -11.04
CA ALA A 88 17.64 -12.00 -12.42
C ALA A 88 16.36 -12.21 -13.26
N ASP A 89 15.18 -12.41 -12.66
CA ASP A 89 13.96 -12.69 -13.44
C ASP A 89 13.32 -11.40 -14.01
N ALA A 90 13.45 -11.21 -15.33
CA ALA A 90 12.94 -10.04 -16.04
C ALA A 90 11.42 -9.88 -15.91
N LYS A 91 10.68 -11.00 -15.87
CA LYS A 91 9.23 -11.02 -15.72
C LYS A 91 8.80 -10.51 -14.35
N THR A 92 9.49 -10.91 -13.29
CA THR A 92 9.26 -10.40 -11.93
C THR A 92 9.57 -8.91 -11.83
N ARG A 93 10.64 -8.42 -12.47
CA ARG A 93 10.96 -6.99 -12.52
C ARG A 93 9.89 -6.16 -13.25
N GLU A 94 9.40 -6.64 -14.38
CA GLU A 94 8.31 -6.00 -15.13
C GLU A 94 7.01 -5.94 -14.32
N ALA A 95 6.67 -7.04 -13.64
CA ALA A 95 5.50 -7.11 -12.76
C ALA A 95 5.63 -6.10 -11.60
N ILE A 96 6.81 -5.98 -10.98
CA ILE A 96 7.04 -4.99 -9.92
C ILE A 96 6.91 -3.56 -10.46
N GLY A 97 7.49 -3.28 -11.63
CA GLY A 97 7.35 -1.97 -12.28
C GLY A 97 5.89 -1.61 -12.54
N SER A 98 5.09 -2.58 -12.97
CA SER A 98 3.65 -2.42 -13.21
C SER A 98 2.88 -2.14 -11.92
N GLU A 99 3.10 -2.91 -10.85
CA GLU A 99 2.46 -2.65 -9.55
C GLU A 99 2.88 -1.30 -8.96
N ARG A 100 4.15 -0.90 -9.12
CA ARG A 100 4.61 0.45 -8.68
C ARG A 100 3.87 1.57 -9.40
N ALA A 101 3.64 1.44 -10.72
CA ALA A 101 2.89 2.44 -11.48
C ALA A 101 1.43 2.56 -10.98
N ILE A 102 0.79 1.41 -10.68
CA ILE A 102 -0.57 1.37 -10.12
C ILE A 102 -0.60 2.03 -8.73
N LEU A 103 0.31 1.64 -7.84
CA LEU A 103 0.40 2.20 -6.49
C LEU A 103 0.63 3.71 -6.52
N ARG A 104 1.51 4.20 -7.40
CA ARG A 104 1.76 5.63 -7.58
C ARG A 104 0.50 6.37 -8.02
N SER A 105 -0.20 5.86 -9.04
CA SER A 105 -1.44 6.45 -9.54
C SER A 105 -2.50 6.56 -8.43
N LYS A 106 -2.72 5.48 -7.68
CA LYS A 106 -3.66 5.45 -6.55
C LYS A 106 -3.27 6.40 -5.42
N THR A 107 -1.98 6.44 -5.10
CA THR A 107 -1.46 7.32 -4.04
C THR A 107 -1.66 8.79 -4.40
N LEU A 108 -1.40 9.19 -5.65
CA LEU A 108 -1.63 10.56 -6.12
C LEU A 108 -3.12 10.92 -6.02
N ALA A 109 -3.99 10.11 -6.61
CA ALA A 109 -5.44 10.38 -6.62
C ALA A 109 -6.02 10.49 -5.20
N LEU A 110 -5.60 9.62 -4.28
CA LEU A 110 -6.07 9.68 -2.89
C LEU A 110 -5.44 10.82 -2.09
N SER A 111 -4.21 11.22 -2.40
CA SER A 111 -3.58 12.39 -1.78
C SER A 111 -4.28 13.69 -2.19
N ASP A 112 -4.63 13.82 -3.47
CA ASP A 112 -5.44 14.93 -3.98
C ASP A 112 -6.82 14.95 -3.30
N LEU A 113 -7.45 13.78 -3.15
CA LEU A 113 -8.73 13.66 -2.46
C LEU A 113 -8.64 14.08 -0.98
N VAL A 114 -7.57 13.69 -0.27
CA VAL A 114 -7.31 14.16 1.11
C VAL A 114 -7.17 15.67 1.14
N ALA A 115 -6.48 16.28 0.18
CA ALA A 115 -6.32 17.73 0.11
C ALA A 115 -7.66 18.44 -0.10
N VAL A 116 -8.53 17.89 -0.97
CA VAL A 116 -9.89 18.39 -1.17
C VAL A 116 -10.71 18.31 0.11
N PHE A 117 -10.72 17.16 0.80
CA PHE A 117 -11.47 17.02 2.05
C PHE A 117 -10.97 17.97 3.14
N ARG A 118 -9.65 18.18 3.26
CA ARG A 118 -9.07 19.15 4.19
C ARG A 118 -9.43 20.59 3.89
N ALA A 119 -9.66 20.94 2.62
CA ALA A 119 -10.12 22.28 2.24
C ALA A 119 -11.60 22.53 2.57
N MET A 120 -12.35 21.47 2.89
CA MET A 120 -13.77 21.51 3.26
C MET A 120 -14.02 21.31 4.76
N GLU A 121 -12.98 21.05 5.55
CA GLU A 121 -13.00 21.00 7.02
C GLU A 121 -13.05 22.43 7.60
#